data_AF-A0A952FYE2-F1
#
_entry.id   AF-A0A952FYE2-F1
#
_cell.length_a   1.000
_cell.length_b   1.000
_cell.length_c   1.000
_cell.angle_alpha   90.00
_cell.angle_beta   90.00
_cell.angle_gamma   90.00
#
_symmetry.space_group_name_H-M   'P 1'
#
loop_
_entity.id
_entity.type
_entity.pdbx_description
1 polymer ?
#
loop_
_entity_poly.entity_id
_entity_poly.type
_entity_poly.pdbx_seq_one_letter_code
_entity_poly.pdbx_strand_id
1 'polypeptide(L)'
;MNASFAPPAPATLILDFDSTFTTVEALDILAELLSAADPARAADVALIKTLTDQAMSGEISFADALQRRIQILKPTRDDIAALIDVLKTKISASIARNRAVFND
;
A
#
# COMPACT_ATOMS: atom_id res chain seq x y z
N MET A 1 -25.52 4.48 -30.07
CA MET A 1 -26.10 3.53 -29.11
C MET A 1 -25.60 3.95 -27.73
N ASN A 2 -26.41 4.65 -26.95
CA ASN A 2 -26.07 4.99 -25.56
C ASN A 2 -26.60 3.86 -24.69
N ALA A 3 -25.74 2.90 -24.36
CA ALA A 3 -26.06 1.92 -23.35
C ALA A 3 -26.05 2.63 -21.99
N SER A 4 -27.23 3.01 -21.51
CA SER A 4 -27.43 3.44 -20.13
C SER A 4 -27.38 2.20 -19.26
N PHE A 5 -26.24 1.93 -18.63
CA PHE A 5 -26.17 0.93 -17.57
C PHE A 5 -26.82 1.53 -16.32
N ALA A 6 -27.90 0.92 -15.84
CA ALA A 6 -28.40 1.21 -14.51
C ALA A 6 -27.30 0.86 -13.49
N PRO A 7 -26.99 1.73 -12.52
CA PRO A 7 -25.99 1.40 -11.50
C PRO A 7 -26.50 0.20 -10.70
N PRO A 8 -25.73 -0.89 -10.58
CA PRO A 8 -26.15 -2.05 -9.80
C PRO A 8 -26.26 -1.67 -8.31
N ALA A 9 -27.37 -2.06 -7.67
CA ALA A 9 -27.58 -1.93 -6.23
C ALA A 9 -26.78 -2.96 -5.42
N PRO A 10 -26.48 -2.67 -4.14
CA PRO A 10 -25.11 -2.28 -3.79
C PRO A 10 -24.11 -3.30 -4.32
N ALA A 11 -23.30 -2.88 -5.28
CA ALA A 11 -22.15 -3.66 -5.69
C ALA A 11 -21.17 -3.72 -4.51
N THR A 12 -20.97 -4.90 -3.92
CA THR A 12 -19.86 -5.12 -3.00
C THR A 12 -18.56 -4.95 -3.79
N LEU A 13 -17.87 -3.84 -3.52
CA LEU A 13 -16.58 -3.52 -4.14
C LEU A 13 -15.45 -3.98 -3.22
N ILE A 14 -14.68 -4.98 -3.66
CA ILE A 14 -13.47 -5.44 -2.97
C ILE A 14 -12.27 -4.84 -3.69
N LEU A 15 -11.53 -3.98 -3.02
CA LEU A 15 -10.30 -3.37 -3.52
C LEU A 15 -9.14 -3.78 -2.63
N ASP A 16 -8.04 -4.17 -3.27
CA ASP A 16 -6.76 -4.17 -2.59
C ASP A 16 -6.27 -2.73 -2.36
N PHE A 17 -5.37 -2.56 -1.42
CA PHE A 17 -4.85 -1.25 -1.04
C PHE A 17 -3.59 -0.89 -1.82
N ASP A 18 -2.54 -1.70 -1.68
CA ASP A 18 -1.25 -1.47 -2.33
C ASP A 18 -1.35 -1.75 -3.83
N SER A 19 -0.66 -0.93 -4.63
CA SER A 19 -0.68 -0.98 -6.10
C SER A 19 -2.09 -0.98 -6.76
N THR A 20 -3.14 -0.63 -6.00
CA THR A 20 -4.54 -0.59 -6.45
C THR A 20 -5.21 0.70 -6.00
N PHE A 21 -5.42 0.86 -4.68
CA PHE A 21 -5.95 2.09 -4.13
C PHE A 21 -4.88 3.18 -4.12
N THR A 22 -3.67 2.81 -3.70
CA THR A 22 -2.48 3.65 -3.77
C THR A 22 -1.61 3.25 -4.97
N THR A 23 -0.66 4.11 -5.34
CA THR A 23 0.30 3.88 -6.44
C THR A 23 1.59 3.22 -5.96
N VAL A 24 1.65 2.76 -4.71
CA VAL A 24 2.87 2.33 -4.04
C VAL A 24 2.58 1.10 -3.17
N GLU A 25 3.65 0.48 -2.68
CA GLU A 25 3.61 -0.52 -1.63
C GLU A 25 3.84 0.18 -0.28
N ALA A 26 2.84 0.18 0.62
CA ALA A 26 2.88 0.98 1.84
C ALA A 26 4.05 0.62 2.76
N LEU A 27 4.41 -0.67 2.86
CA LEU A 27 5.53 -1.10 3.69
C LEU A 27 6.90 -0.72 3.12
N ASP A 28 7.03 -0.58 1.80
CA ASP A 28 8.25 -0.10 1.16
C ASP A 28 8.45 1.39 1.49
N ILE A 29 7.39 2.21 1.41
CA ILE A 29 7.41 3.62 1.83
C ILE A 29 7.72 3.76 3.32
N LEU A 30 7.17 2.87 4.16
CA LEU A 30 7.49 2.86 5.58
C LEU A 30 8.98 2.58 5.83
N ALA A 31 9.59 1.66 5.06
CA ALA A 31 11.02 1.39 5.14
C ALA A 31 11.85 2.63 4.79
N GLU A 32 11.47 3.36 3.73
CA GLU A 32 12.13 4.60 3.32
C GLU A 32 12.04 5.69 4.40
N LEU A 33 10.87 5.88 5.02
CA LEU A 33 10.68 6.85 6.11
C LEU A 33 11.55 6.52 7.32
N LEU A 34 11.59 5.25 7.71
CA LEU A 34 12.41 4.77 8.82
C LEU A 34 13.91 4.92 8.52
N SER A 35 14.33 4.66 7.29
CA SER A 35 15.72 4.86 6.86
C SER A 35 16.11 6.34 6.77
N ALA A 36 15.16 7.23 6.47
CA ALA A 36 15.42 8.66 6.47
C ALA A 36 15.64 9.21 7.90
N ALA A 37 14.94 8.64 8.89
CA ALA A 37 15.12 8.97 10.29
C ALA A 37 16.38 8.32 10.91
N ASP A 38 16.73 7.11 10.47
CA ASP A 38 17.92 6.36 10.90
C ASP A 38 18.67 5.74 9.70
N PRO A 39 19.77 6.37 9.24
CA PRO A 39 20.56 5.87 8.12
C PRO A 39 21.13 4.46 8.32
N ALA A 40 21.23 3.95 9.56
CA ALA A 40 21.65 2.57 9.81
C ALA A 40 20.68 1.54 9.19
N ARG A 41 19.45 1.97 8.88
CA ARG A 41 18.38 1.15 8.32
C ARG A 41 18.32 1.18 6.80
N ALA A 42 19.30 1.78 6.13
CA ALA A 42 19.33 1.81 4.66
C ALA A 42 19.30 0.41 4.02
N ALA A 43 19.90 -0.59 4.69
CA ALA A 43 19.85 -1.99 4.25
C ALA A 43 18.44 -2.61 4.36
N ASP A 44 17.61 -2.14 5.29
CA ASP A 44 16.24 -2.64 5.47
C ASP A 44 15.40 -2.34 4.24
N VAL A 45 15.57 -1.17 3.60
CA VAL A 45 14.77 -0.75 2.44
C VAL A 45 14.84 -1.76 1.30
N ALA A 46 16.06 -2.18 0.92
CA ALA A 46 16.26 -3.15 -0.14
C ALA A 46 15.69 -4.54 0.21
N LEU A 47 15.84 -4.93 1.47
CA LEU A 47 15.32 -6.21 1.96
C LEU A 47 13.79 -6.24 1.97
N ILE A 48 13.14 -5.16 2.42
CA ILE A 48 11.68 -5.04 2.43
C ILE A 48 11.13 -5.13 1.02
N LYS A 49 11.72 -4.37 0.08
CA LYS A 49 11.32 -4.42 -1.33
C LYS A 49 11.45 -5.83 -1.91
N THR A 50 12.56 -6.51 -1.62
CA THR A 50 12.77 -7.90 -2.06
C THR A 50 11.69 -8.84 -1.52
N LEU A 51 11.35 -8.74 -0.24
CA LEU A 51 10.28 -9.54 0.36
C LEU A 51 8.90 -9.22 -0.23
N THR A 52 8.63 -7.95 -0.55
CA THR A 52 7.40 -7.53 -1.24
C THR A 52 7.32 -8.17 -2.62
N ASP A 53 8.38 -8.07 -3.43
CA ASP A 53 8.45 -8.66 -4.77
C ASP A 53 8.27 -10.19 -4.74
N GLN A 54 8.90 -10.89 -3.80
CA GLN A 54 8.76 -12.34 -3.63
C GLN A 54 7.34 -12.76 -3.21
N ALA A 55 6.65 -11.94 -2.40
CA ALA A 55 5.26 -12.22 -2.03
C ALA A 55 4.32 -12.02 -3.22
N MET A 56 4.51 -10.94 -3.99
CA MET A 56 3.67 -10.62 -5.15
C MET A 56 3.89 -11.59 -6.32
N SER A 57 5.10 -12.12 -6.48
CA SER A 57 5.40 -13.16 -7.48
C SER A 57 4.92 -14.55 -7.07
N GLY A 58 4.55 -14.74 -5.80
CA GLY A 58 4.16 -16.04 -5.23
C GLY A 58 5.33 -16.96 -4.88
N GLU A 59 6.57 -16.46 -4.87
CA GLU A 59 7.76 -17.20 -4.43
C GLU A 59 7.71 -17.55 -2.94
N ILE A 60 7.18 -16.64 -2.12
CA ILE A 60 6.89 -16.87 -0.70
C ILE A 60 5.44 -16.52 -0.39
N SER A 61 4.89 -17.08 0.70
CA SER A 61 3.52 -16.75 1.09
C SER A 61 3.41 -15.29 1.55
N PHE A 62 2.27 -14.66 1.26
CA PHE A 62 1.98 -13.31 1.72
C PHE A 62 2.11 -13.17 3.25
N ALA A 63 1.64 -14.16 4.00
CA ALA A 63 1.70 -14.16 5.46
C ALA A 63 3.15 -14.20 5.97
N ASP A 64 3.99 -15.05 5.37
CA ASP A 64 5.42 -15.13 5.74
C ASP A 64 6.15 -13.83 5.40
N ALA A 65 5.90 -13.27 4.21
CA ALA A 65 6.48 -12.01 3.80
C ALA A 65 6.06 -10.86 4.73
N LEU A 66 4.78 -10.79 5.09
CA LEU A 66 4.27 -9.78 6.02
C LEU A 66 4.93 -9.90 7.39
N GLN A 67 4.99 -11.11 7.96
CA GLN A 67 5.61 -11.34 9.26
C GLN A 67 7.09 -10.89 9.26
N ARG A 68 7.86 -11.28 8.24
CA ARG A 68 9.27 -10.89 8.11
C ARG A 68 9.43 -9.37 7.98
N ARG A 69 8.62 -8.72 7.12
CA ARG A 69 8.66 -7.27 6.93
C ARG A 69 8.37 -6.52 8.24
N ILE A 70 7.36 -6.93 9.01
CA ILE A 70 7.05 -6.30 10.30
C ILE A 70 8.16 -6.50 11.33
N GLN A 71 8.80 -7.68 11.36
CA GLN A 71 9.93 -7.95 12.26
C GLN A 71 11.18 -7.10 11.95
N ILE A 72 11.38 -6.73 10.69
CA ILE A 72 12.46 -5.83 10.26
C ILE A 72 12.07 -4.38 10.56
N LEU A 73 10.87 -3.97 10.16
CA LEU A 73 10.41 -2.58 10.25
C LEU A 73 10.20 -2.10 11.69
N LYS A 74 9.62 -2.95 12.55
CA LYS A 74 9.28 -2.63 13.96
C LYS A 74 8.74 -1.20 14.14
N PRO A 75 7.70 -0.79 13.38
CA PRO A 75 7.25 0.59 13.39
C PRO A 75 6.56 0.95 14.71
N THR A 76 6.69 2.21 15.08
CA THR A 76 5.91 2.85 16.15
C THR A 76 4.60 3.41 15.59
N ARG A 77 3.70 3.86 16.48
CA ARG A 77 2.46 4.54 16.06
C ARG A 77 2.74 5.84 15.31
N ASP A 78 3.81 6.53 15.67
CA ASP A 78 4.19 7.81 15.04
C ASP A 78 4.71 7.58 13.62
N ASP A 79 5.44 6.48 13.38
CA ASP A 79 5.86 6.09 12.04
C ASP A 79 4.66 5.78 11.13
N ILE A 80 3.63 5.13 11.67
CA ILE A 80 2.37 4.89 10.94
C ILE A 80 1.63 6.20 10.66
N ALA A 81 1.62 7.16 11.58
CA ALA A 81 1.03 8.47 11.33
C ALA A 81 1.75 9.21 10.20
N ALA A 82 3.08 9.20 10.20
CA ALA A 82 3.88 9.77 9.12
C ALA A 82 3.63 9.07 7.77
N LEU A 83 3.52 7.73 7.77
CA LEU A 83 3.17 6.95 6.59
C LEU A 83 1.80 7.35 6.03
N ILE A 84 0.78 7.50 6.88
CA ILE A 84 -0.56 7.92 6.47
C ILE A 84 -0.53 9.25 5.71
N ASP A 85 0.25 10.22 6.18
CA ASP A 85 0.36 11.52 5.53
C ASP A 85 1.02 11.42 4.15
N VAL A 86 2.02 10.55 3.99
CA VAL A 86 2.61 10.26 2.67
C VAL A 86 1.59 9.57 1.77
N LEU A 87 0.89 8.54 2.24
CA LEU A 87 -0.03 7.74 1.43
C LEU A 87 -1.23 8.54 0.91
N LYS A 88 -1.69 9.57 1.63
CA LYS A 88 -2.71 10.51 1.12
C LYS A 88 -2.29 11.20 -0.19
N THR A 89 -0.99 11.33 -0.44
CA THR A 89 -0.45 11.89 -1.68
C THR A 89 -0.22 10.87 -2.80
N LYS A 90 -0.37 9.58 -2.49
CA LYS A 90 -0.08 8.44 -3.39
C LYS A 90 -1.34 7.72 -3.85
N ILE A 91 -2.48 8.41 -3.92
CA ILE A 91 -3.74 7.83 -4.38
C ILE A 91 -3.65 7.54 -5.89
N SER A 92 -4.12 6.36 -6.31
CA SER A 92 -4.10 5.99 -7.72
C SER A 92 -5.00 6.90 -8.57
N ALA A 93 -4.57 7.19 -9.79
CA ALA A 93 -5.29 8.10 -10.68
C ALA A 93 -6.74 7.66 -10.93
N SER A 94 -6.98 6.35 -10.94
CA SER A 94 -8.33 5.80 -11.10
C SER A 94 -9.22 6.10 -9.90
N ILE A 95 -8.71 5.89 -8.67
CA ILE A 95 -9.46 6.21 -7.44
C ILE A 95 -9.71 7.72 -7.35
N ALA A 96 -8.70 8.54 -7.62
CA ALA A 96 -8.83 10.00 -7.58
C ALA A 96 -9.91 10.51 -8.55
N ARG A 97 -9.93 10.02 -9.79
CA ARG A 97 -10.94 10.37 -10.80
C ARG A 97 -12.34 9.92 -10.42
N ASN A 98 -12.46 8.76 -9.77
CA ASN A 98 -13.75 8.15 -9.40
C ASN A 98 -14.13 8.41 -7.94
N ARG A 99 -13.58 9.45 -7.30
CA ARG A 99 -13.84 9.75 -5.88
C ARG A 99 -15.34 9.83 -5.53
N ALA A 100 -16.18 10.26 -6.47
CA ALA A 100 -17.63 10.34 -6.28
C ALA A 100 -18.29 8.99 -5.94
N VAL A 101 -17.67 7.86 -6.29
CA VAL A 101 -18.15 6.51 -5.94
C VAL A 101 -18.07 6.24 -4.44
N PHE A 102 -17.22 6.98 -3.70
CA PHE A 102 -16.95 6.78 -2.27
C PHE A 102 -17.57 7.87 -1.37
N ASN A 103 -18.29 8.84 -1.94
CA ASN A 103 -18.97 9.89 -1.18
C ASN A 103 -20.47 9.55 -1.13
N ASP A 104 -20.93 9.03 0.02
CA ASP A 104 -22.34 9.12 0.44
C ASP A 104 -22.53 10.38 1.31
#